data_AF-A0A4Q7TVX2-F1
#
_entry.id   AF-A0A4Q7TVX2-F1
#
_cell.length_a   1.000
_cell.length_b   1.000
_cell.length_c   1.000
_cell.angle_alpha   90.00
_cell.angle_beta   90.00
_cell.angle_gamma   90.00
#
_symmetry.space_group_name_H-M   'P 1'
#
loop_
_entity.id
_entity.type
_entity.pdbx_description
1 polymer ?
#
loop_
_entity_poly.entity_id
_entity_poly.type
_entity_poly.pdbx_seq_one_letter_code
_entity_poly.pdbx_strand_id
1 'polypeptide(L)'
;MTTLGYTLVMVAIAALALGGMWFAWRARARRDAAVVASAEPLAGALIAEFPRASYVSTTPAGAPLERVAIPGLRYKGYASVAVRRDGVVIAVTGEAPVTIGVAQLTGAGTANGRVGKTVERDGLSLLRWRTGAPGAPARDVESSFRFADPAEQQRFATAISQVLTTGTNAQTNTTHPTIQEEA
;
A
#
# COMPACT_ATOMS: atom_id res chain seq x y z
N MET A 1 46.79 27.76 14.14
CA MET A 1 45.45 27.75 13.53
C MET A 1 44.56 28.65 14.38
N THR A 2 44.09 29.78 13.85
CA THR A 2 43.26 30.72 14.60
C THR A 2 41.87 30.13 14.82
N THR A 3 41.21 30.47 15.92
CA THR A 3 39.85 30.02 16.24
C THR A 3 38.89 30.22 15.07
N LEU A 4 39.06 31.30 14.31
CA LEU A 4 38.33 31.62 13.08
C LEU A 4 38.41 30.52 12.00
N GLY A 5 39.60 29.94 11.79
CA GLY A 5 39.80 28.86 10.83
C GLY A 5 39.10 27.56 11.26
N TYR A 6 39.14 27.24 12.55
CA TYR A 6 38.43 26.08 13.10
C TYR A 6 36.92 26.25 13.00
N THR A 7 36.40 27.44 13.33
CA THR A 7 34.96 27.76 13.21
C THR A 7 34.48 27.60 11.77
N LEU A 8 35.24 28.10 10.78
CA LEU A 8 34.87 27.95 9.36
C LEU A 8 34.80 26.50 8.91
N VAL A 9 35.76 25.66 9.32
CA VAL A 9 35.75 24.23 9.00
C VAL A 9 34.54 23.54 9.64
N MET A 10 34.23 23.83 10.91
CA MET A 10 33.06 23.25 11.58
C MET A 10 31.74 23.67 10.92
N VAL A 11 31.61 24.94 10.53
CA VAL A 11 30.43 25.44 9.81
C VAL A 11 30.30 24.75 8.45
N ALA A 12 31.39 24.56 7.71
CA ALA A 12 31.36 23.86 6.43
C ALA A 12 30.92 22.39 6.58
N ILE A 13 31.43 21.68 7.60
CA ILE A 13 31.02 20.31 7.91
C ILE A 13 29.54 20.25 8.29
N ALA A 14 29.09 21.15 9.16
CA ALA A 14 27.68 21.23 9.55
C ALA A 14 26.77 21.51 8.34
N ALA A 15 27.15 22.44 7.47
CA ALA A 15 26.40 22.75 6.26
C ALA A 15 26.34 21.55 5.30
N LEU A 16 27.44 20.81 5.12
CA LEU A 16 27.48 19.58 4.32
C LEU A 16 26.57 18.50 4.91
N ALA A 17 26.62 18.29 6.23
CA ALA A 17 25.79 17.31 6.92
C ALA A 17 24.29 17.65 6.80
N LEU A 18 23.92 18.91 7.06
CA LEU A 18 22.54 19.40 6.94
C LEU A 18 22.04 19.36 5.49
N GLY A 19 22.89 19.73 4.53
CA GLY A 19 22.59 19.64 3.10
C GLY A 19 22.33 18.19 2.69
N GLY A 20 23.22 17.26 3.06
CA GLY A 20 23.05 15.83 2.78
C GLY A 20 21.77 15.25 3.38
N MET A 21 21.44 15.62 4.62
CA MET A 21 20.20 15.22 5.30
C MET A 21 18.96 15.76 4.59
N TRP A 22 18.99 17.04 4.16
CA TRP A 22 17.92 17.64 3.38
C TRP A 22 17.72 16.95 2.02
N PHE A 23 18.79 16.64 1.30
CA PHE A 23 18.72 15.90 0.05
C PHE A 23 18.15 14.49 0.25
N ALA A 24 18.58 13.77 1.30
CA ALA A 24 18.07 12.45 1.64
C ALA A 24 16.56 12.47 1.93
N TRP A 25 16.10 13.45 2.73
CA TRP A 25 14.68 13.65 3.02
C TRP A 25 13.86 14.02 1.78
N ARG A 26 14.37 14.92 0.94
CA ARG A 26 13.69 15.34 -0.29
C ARG A 26 13.61 14.19 -1.29
N ALA A 27 14.66 13.37 -1.40
CA ALA A 27 14.65 12.17 -2.22
C ALA A 27 13.65 11.12 -1.68
N ARG A 28 13.53 10.95 -0.36
CA ARG A 28 12.53 10.07 0.26
C ARG A 28 11.10 10.56 -0.01
N ALA A 29 10.82 11.83 0.25
CA ALA A 29 9.50 12.43 0.02
C ALA A 29 9.06 12.35 -1.45
N ARG A 30 9.98 12.58 -2.40
CA ARG A 30 9.69 12.43 -3.83
C ARG A 30 9.37 10.99 -4.22
N ARG A 31 10.06 10.00 -3.63
CA ARG A 31 9.79 8.58 -3.86
C ARG A 31 8.43 8.17 -3.29
N ASP A 32 8.05 8.69 -2.13
CA ASP A 32 6.76 8.38 -1.50
C ASP A 32 5.59 9.06 -2.21
N ALA A 33 5.79 10.26 -2.79
CA ALA A 33 4.76 10.98 -3.54
C ALA A 33 4.46 10.37 -4.93
N ALA A 34 5.43 9.67 -5.53
CA ALA A 34 5.24 9.00 -6.83
C ALA A 34 4.41 7.71 -6.75
N VAL A 35 4.01 7.30 -5.53
CA VAL A 35 3.13 6.16 -5.30
C VAL A 35 1.69 6.58 -5.55
N VAL A 36 1.22 6.34 -6.76
CA VAL A 36 -0.18 6.54 -7.16
C VAL A 36 -0.85 5.17 -7.16
N ALA A 37 -1.87 5.01 -6.31
CA ALA A 37 -2.84 3.94 -6.45
C ALA A 37 -3.77 4.26 -7.63
N SER A 38 -4.25 3.25 -8.35
CA SER A 38 -5.01 3.48 -9.59
C SER A 38 -6.24 4.34 -9.32
N ALA A 39 -6.46 5.37 -10.13
CA ALA A 39 -7.65 6.23 -10.02
C ALA A 39 -8.87 5.63 -10.73
N GLU A 40 -8.71 4.51 -11.44
CA GLU A 40 -9.81 3.92 -12.19
C GLU A 40 -10.87 3.32 -11.26
N PRO A 41 -12.16 3.64 -11.46
CA PRO A 41 -13.25 3.04 -10.71
C PRO A 41 -13.29 1.53 -10.94
N LEU A 42 -13.46 0.76 -9.87
CA LEU A 42 -13.79 -0.67 -10.00
C LEU A 42 -15.23 -0.83 -10.49
N ALA A 43 -15.48 -1.80 -11.37
CA ALA A 43 -16.79 -2.18 -11.89
C ALA A 43 -17.24 -3.61 -11.47
N GLY A 44 -16.32 -4.45 -10.97
CA GLY A 44 -16.60 -5.84 -10.59
C GLY A 44 -17.56 -6.02 -9.41
N ALA A 45 -18.22 -7.18 -9.32
CA ALA A 45 -19.17 -7.44 -8.24
C ALA A 45 -18.54 -7.32 -6.84
N LEU A 46 -19.30 -6.79 -5.87
CA LEU A 46 -18.89 -6.72 -4.46
C LEU A 46 -18.79 -8.14 -3.88
N ILE A 47 -17.66 -8.45 -3.24
CA ILE A 47 -17.41 -9.75 -2.58
C ILE A 47 -17.60 -9.61 -1.07
N ALA A 48 -17.01 -8.57 -0.49
CA ALA A 48 -17.13 -8.29 0.93
C ALA A 48 -17.00 -6.79 1.19
N GLU A 49 -17.72 -6.31 2.19
CA GLU A 49 -17.64 -4.93 2.65
C GLU A 49 -17.39 -4.89 4.15
N PHE A 50 -16.49 -4.00 4.55
CA PHE A 50 -16.12 -3.74 5.92
C PHE A 50 -16.33 -2.25 6.16
N PRO A 51 -17.50 -1.83 6.68
CA PRO A 51 -17.85 -0.41 6.76
C PRO A 51 -16.98 0.35 7.76
N ARG A 52 -16.32 -0.37 8.70
CA ARG A 52 -15.54 0.26 9.76
C ARG A 52 -14.35 -0.59 10.22
N ALA A 53 -13.24 -0.49 9.50
CA ALA A 53 -11.94 -0.97 9.94
C ALA A 53 -11.10 0.19 10.52
N SER A 54 -10.23 -0.08 11.49
CA SER A 54 -9.22 0.89 11.93
C SER A 54 -8.02 0.80 10.99
N TYR A 55 -7.91 1.70 10.01
CA TYR A 55 -6.72 1.85 9.19
C TYR A 55 -5.56 2.43 10.01
N VAL A 56 -4.43 1.74 10.01
CA VAL A 56 -3.26 2.09 10.84
C VAL A 56 -2.23 2.85 10.02
N SER A 57 -1.69 2.17 9.00
CA SER A 57 -0.62 2.71 8.15
C SER A 57 -0.44 1.86 6.89
N THR A 58 0.22 2.45 5.89
CA THR A 58 0.78 1.73 4.76
C THR A 58 2.30 1.82 4.85
N THR A 59 2.95 0.67 4.78
CA THR A 59 4.40 0.52 4.96
C THR A 59 4.97 -0.28 3.81
N PRO A 60 6.25 -0.12 3.45
CA PRO A 60 6.90 -1.01 2.50
C PRO A 60 6.90 -2.45 3.02
N ALA A 61 6.84 -3.42 2.12
CA ALA A 61 7.06 -4.82 2.49
C ALA A 61 8.44 -4.97 3.16
N GLY A 62 8.49 -5.64 4.32
CA GLY A 62 9.71 -5.84 5.09
C GLY A 62 10.19 -4.64 5.92
N ALA A 63 9.55 -3.47 5.84
CA ALA A 63 9.92 -2.28 6.62
C ALA A 63 8.72 -1.77 7.45
N PRO A 64 8.29 -2.52 8.49
CA PRO A 64 7.04 -2.25 9.23
C PRO A 64 7.03 -0.94 10.03
N LEU A 65 8.19 -0.32 10.24
CA LEU A 65 8.35 0.94 10.97
C LEU A 65 8.46 2.16 10.03
N GLU A 66 8.54 1.94 8.72
CA GLU A 66 8.60 3.00 7.73
C GLU A 66 7.20 3.26 7.17
N ARG A 67 6.67 4.47 7.37
CA ARG A 67 5.40 4.88 6.77
C ARG A 67 5.64 5.41 5.36
N VAL A 68 4.84 4.96 4.40
CA VAL A 68 4.76 5.58 3.07
C VAL A 68 3.55 6.51 3.04
N ALA A 69 3.76 7.73 2.56
CA ALA A 69 2.71 8.74 2.51
C ALA A 69 2.02 8.71 1.13
N ILE A 70 1.10 7.77 0.95
CA ILE A 70 0.28 7.60 -0.26
C ILE A 70 -0.94 8.52 -0.16
N PRO A 71 -1.29 9.34 -1.18
CA PRO A 71 -2.54 10.10 -1.18
C PRO A 71 -3.75 9.23 -0.84
N GLY A 72 -4.65 9.70 0.03
CA GLY A 72 -5.82 8.94 0.49
C GLY A 72 -5.56 7.95 1.64
N LEU A 73 -4.29 7.57 1.87
CA LEU A 73 -3.84 6.66 2.93
C LEU A 73 -2.82 7.32 3.88
N ARG A 74 -2.70 8.66 3.84
CA ARG A 74 -1.70 9.40 4.61
C ARG A 74 -1.96 9.35 6.11
N TYR A 75 -3.22 9.42 6.51
CA TYR A 75 -3.60 9.54 7.92
C TYR A 75 -4.21 8.25 8.45
N LYS A 76 -3.95 7.99 9.74
CA LYS A 76 -4.58 6.91 10.49
C LYS A 76 -6.02 7.31 10.81
N GLY A 77 -6.96 6.36 10.74
CA GLY A 77 -8.36 6.64 11.04
C GLY A 77 -9.26 5.43 10.81
N TYR A 78 -10.56 5.61 11.00
CA TYR A 78 -11.52 4.61 10.53
C TYR A 78 -11.61 4.67 9.02
N ALA A 79 -11.71 3.50 8.40
CA ALA A 79 -11.84 3.35 6.96
C ALA A 79 -12.93 2.33 6.64
N SER A 80 -13.66 2.56 5.55
CA SER A 80 -14.39 1.48 4.90
C SER A 80 -13.46 0.76 3.92
N VAL A 81 -13.61 -0.56 3.82
CA VAL A 81 -12.88 -1.39 2.88
C VAL A 81 -13.89 -2.20 2.09
N ALA A 82 -13.91 -2.05 0.78
CA ALA A 82 -14.75 -2.81 -0.12
C ALA A 82 -13.88 -3.70 -1.01
N VAL A 83 -14.04 -5.02 -0.87
CA VAL A 83 -13.37 -6.01 -1.71
C VAL A 83 -14.33 -6.37 -2.84
N ARG A 84 -13.90 -6.14 -4.07
CA ARG A 84 -14.66 -6.38 -5.30
C ARG A 84 -13.89 -7.33 -6.20
N ARG A 85 -14.59 -7.94 -7.16
CA ARG A 85 -14.01 -8.96 -8.05
C ARG A 85 -12.77 -8.50 -8.80
N ASP A 86 -12.68 -7.22 -9.09
CA ASP A 86 -11.63 -6.55 -9.87
C ASP A 86 -10.65 -5.74 -9.01
N GLY A 87 -10.78 -5.74 -7.67
CA GLY A 87 -9.85 -5.03 -6.80
C GLY A 87 -10.38 -4.73 -5.40
N VAL A 88 -9.73 -3.79 -4.72
CA VAL A 88 -10.08 -3.32 -3.38
C VAL A 88 -10.18 -1.80 -3.38
N VAL A 89 -11.22 -1.27 -2.74
CA VAL A 89 -11.34 0.16 -2.43
C VAL A 89 -11.13 0.36 -0.94
N ILE A 90 -10.30 1.33 -0.57
CA ILE A 90 -10.07 1.76 0.80
C ILE A 90 -10.48 3.23 0.90
N ALA A 91 -11.46 3.55 1.73
CA ALA A 91 -11.86 4.93 1.99
C ALA A 91 -11.63 5.27 3.46
N VAL A 92 -10.52 5.95 3.74
CA VAL A 92 -10.24 6.48 5.08
C VAL A 92 -11.13 7.70 5.30
N THR A 93 -11.74 7.80 6.48
CA THR A 93 -12.65 8.90 6.83
C THR A 93 -11.94 10.24 6.69
N GLY A 94 -12.49 11.14 5.87
CA GLY A 94 -11.91 12.47 5.61
C GLY A 94 -10.85 12.53 4.51
N GLU A 95 -10.55 11.41 3.85
CA GLU A 95 -9.59 11.31 2.75
C GLU A 95 -10.29 10.86 1.45
N ALA A 96 -9.62 11.10 0.31
CA ALA A 96 -10.09 10.58 -0.97
C ALA A 96 -9.99 9.03 -1.00
N PRO A 97 -11.01 8.31 -1.49
CA PRO A 97 -10.94 6.86 -1.64
C PRO A 97 -9.80 6.43 -2.54
N VAL A 98 -9.18 5.31 -2.18
CA VAL A 98 -8.07 4.71 -2.90
C VAL A 98 -8.49 3.39 -3.50
N THR A 99 -8.37 3.28 -4.82
CA THR A 99 -8.67 2.07 -5.57
C THR A 99 -7.38 1.31 -5.89
N ILE A 100 -7.40 -0.01 -5.66
CA ILE A 100 -6.30 -0.91 -5.93
C ILE A 100 -6.84 -2.03 -6.83
N GLY A 101 -6.42 -2.05 -8.09
CA GLY A 101 -6.87 -3.06 -9.05
C GLY A 101 -6.30 -4.44 -8.72
N VAL A 102 -6.98 -5.50 -9.17
CA VAL A 102 -6.56 -6.89 -8.92
C VAL A 102 -5.12 -7.19 -9.36
N ALA A 103 -4.66 -6.58 -10.45
CA ALA A 103 -3.28 -6.73 -10.95
C ALA A 103 -2.22 -6.13 -10.00
N GLN A 104 -2.63 -5.21 -9.12
CA GLN A 104 -1.75 -4.64 -8.09
C GLN A 104 -1.78 -5.45 -6.80
N LEU A 105 -2.79 -6.30 -6.59
CA LEU A 105 -2.89 -7.10 -5.36
C LEU A 105 -1.87 -8.23 -5.40
N THR A 106 -1.20 -8.46 -4.27
CA THR A 106 -0.21 -9.53 -4.13
C THR A 106 -0.53 -10.49 -3.00
N GLY A 107 -1.46 -10.14 -2.10
CA GLY A 107 -1.89 -11.05 -1.05
C GLY A 107 -2.57 -10.38 0.13
N ALA A 108 -2.88 -11.20 1.13
CA ALA A 108 -3.20 -10.78 2.47
C ALA A 108 -2.18 -11.37 3.47
N GLY A 109 -2.17 -10.85 4.69
CA GLY A 109 -1.36 -11.39 5.78
C GLY A 109 -1.77 -10.85 7.13
N THR A 110 -1.00 -11.17 8.15
CA THR A 110 -1.19 -10.67 9.51
C THR A 110 0.08 -10.07 10.07
N ALA A 111 -0.06 -9.21 11.09
CA ALA A 111 1.06 -8.68 11.84
C ALA A 111 0.68 -8.34 13.28
N ASN A 112 1.70 -8.29 14.14
CA ASN A 112 1.57 -7.88 15.54
C ASN A 112 1.70 -6.36 15.71
N GLY A 113 2.22 -5.65 14.69
CA GLY A 113 2.44 -4.23 14.80
C GLY A 113 2.92 -3.57 13.53
N ARG A 114 2.66 -2.27 13.44
CA ARG A 114 3.16 -1.34 12.43
C ARG A 114 3.44 0.01 13.09
N VAL A 115 4.08 0.90 12.35
CA VAL A 115 4.30 2.28 12.81
C VAL A 115 3.02 2.90 13.40
N GLY A 116 3.09 3.29 14.67
CA GLY A 116 1.97 3.92 15.40
C GLY A 116 0.93 2.98 16.01
N LYS A 117 1.07 1.65 15.90
CA LYS A 117 0.22 0.68 16.61
C LYS A 117 0.85 -0.71 16.75
N THR A 118 0.94 -1.19 17.98
CA THR A 118 1.27 -2.59 18.31
C THR A 118 0.06 -3.25 18.97
N VAL A 119 -0.12 -4.53 18.71
CA VAL A 119 -1.26 -5.33 19.12
C VAL A 119 -0.81 -6.75 19.50
N GLU A 120 -1.75 -7.56 19.96
CA GLU A 120 -1.60 -8.99 20.16
C GLU A 120 -1.11 -9.72 18.90
N ARG A 121 -0.68 -10.97 19.06
CA ARG A 121 -0.20 -11.80 17.96
C ARG A 121 -1.26 -11.86 16.84
N ASP A 122 -0.84 -11.54 15.63
CA ASP A 122 -1.66 -11.54 14.41
C ASP A 122 -2.89 -10.61 14.46
N GLY A 123 -2.94 -9.66 15.40
CA GLY A 123 -4.08 -8.77 15.61
C GLY A 123 -4.24 -7.63 14.58
N LEU A 124 -3.36 -7.53 13.57
CA LEU A 124 -3.53 -6.67 12.40
C LEU A 124 -3.72 -7.53 11.15
N SER A 125 -4.65 -7.14 10.29
CA SER A 125 -4.77 -7.64 8.93
C SER A 125 -3.98 -6.76 7.97
N LEU A 126 -3.25 -7.39 7.06
CA LEU A 126 -2.47 -6.74 6.03
C LEU A 126 -3.11 -6.99 4.66
N LEU A 127 -3.27 -5.93 3.89
CA LEU A 127 -3.43 -5.99 2.44
C LEU A 127 -2.06 -5.77 1.81
N ARG A 128 -1.58 -6.76 1.06
CA ARG A 128 -0.33 -6.66 0.30
C ARG A 128 -0.64 -6.31 -1.15
N TRP A 129 0.01 -5.27 -1.63
CA TRP A 129 -0.21 -4.76 -2.97
C TRP A 129 1.02 -4.01 -3.48
N ARG A 130 1.04 -3.77 -4.77
CA ARG A 130 2.12 -3.12 -5.48
C ARG A 130 1.69 -1.74 -5.94
N THR A 131 2.53 -0.75 -5.66
CA THR A 131 2.32 0.63 -6.09
C THR A 131 2.67 0.83 -7.54
N GLY A 132 2.12 1.89 -8.15
CA GLY A 132 2.46 2.29 -9.51
C GLY A 132 1.59 1.61 -10.57
N ALA A 133 1.37 2.32 -11.68
CA ALA A 133 0.73 1.78 -12.87
C ALA A 133 1.71 0.88 -13.65
N PRO A 134 1.22 0.00 -14.54
CA PRO A 134 2.08 -0.74 -15.46
C PRO A 134 3.10 0.18 -16.15
N GLY A 135 4.39 -0.14 -16.05
CA GLY A 135 5.48 0.65 -16.65
C GLY A 135 6.09 1.75 -15.76
N ALA A 136 5.54 2.01 -14.56
CA ALA A 136 6.14 2.89 -13.57
C ALA A 136 6.99 2.11 -12.55
N PRO A 137 7.96 2.75 -11.85
CA PRO A 137 8.69 2.09 -10.77
C PRO A 137 7.71 1.63 -9.69
N ALA A 138 7.64 0.32 -9.51
CA ALA A 138 6.69 -0.32 -8.63
C ALA A 138 7.34 -0.71 -7.30
N ARG A 139 6.58 -0.66 -6.21
CA ARG A 139 7.05 -1.02 -4.87
C ARG A 139 6.00 -1.88 -4.18
N ASP A 140 6.44 -2.94 -3.52
CA ASP A 140 5.56 -3.76 -2.70
C ASP A 140 5.32 -3.06 -1.36
N VAL A 141 4.04 -2.88 -1.02
CA VAL A 141 3.57 -2.21 0.19
C VAL A 141 2.50 -3.03 0.89
N GLU A 142 2.32 -2.75 2.17
CA GLU A 142 1.38 -3.42 3.05
C GLU A 142 0.52 -2.37 3.75
N SER A 143 -0.78 -2.33 3.43
CA SER A 143 -1.77 -1.53 4.15
C SER A 143 -2.31 -2.33 5.33
N SER A 144 -2.27 -1.75 6.52
CA SER A 144 -2.61 -2.43 7.78
C SER A 144 -3.92 -1.93 8.37
N PHE A 145 -4.74 -2.89 8.79
CA PHE A 145 -6.06 -2.67 9.36
C PHE A 145 -6.21 -3.44 10.66
N ARG A 146 -7.01 -2.91 11.58
CA ARG A 146 -7.55 -3.68 12.70
C ARG A 146 -9.06 -3.74 12.57
N PHE A 147 -9.58 -4.94 12.54
CA PHE A 147 -11.02 -5.20 12.62
C PHE A 147 -11.45 -5.32 14.09
N ALA A 148 -12.74 -5.11 14.35
CA ALA A 148 -13.27 -5.19 15.71
C ALA A 148 -13.44 -6.66 16.16
N ASP A 149 -13.76 -7.54 15.21
CA ASP A 149 -14.05 -8.95 15.45
C ASP A 149 -13.11 -9.85 14.61
N PRO A 150 -12.49 -10.88 15.21
CA PRO A 150 -11.71 -11.89 14.49
C PRO A 150 -12.42 -12.51 13.28
N ALA A 151 -13.75 -12.65 13.31
CA ALA A 151 -14.50 -13.17 12.17
C ALA A 151 -14.41 -12.23 10.96
N GLU A 152 -14.40 -10.90 11.16
CA GLU A 152 -14.19 -9.93 10.07
C GLU A 152 -12.78 -10.01 9.50
N GLN A 153 -11.78 -10.17 10.36
CA GLN A 153 -10.39 -10.38 9.92
C GLN A 153 -10.26 -11.63 9.04
N GLN A 154 -10.91 -12.73 9.43
CA GLN A 154 -10.92 -13.95 8.62
C GLN A 154 -11.68 -13.74 7.30
N ARG A 155 -12.86 -13.11 7.34
CA ARG A 155 -13.64 -12.76 6.14
C ARG A 155 -12.82 -11.89 5.18
N PHE A 156 -12.05 -10.94 5.70
CA PHE A 156 -11.16 -10.10 4.91
C PHE A 156 -10.09 -10.93 4.20
N ALA A 157 -9.39 -11.79 4.92
CA ALA A 157 -8.37 -12.66 4.32
C ALA A 157 -8.95 -13.56 3.22
N THR A 158 -10.09 -14.20 3.49
CA THR A 158 -10.79 -15.04 2.51
C THR A 158 -11.21 -14.25 1.27
N ALA A 159 -11.76 -13.05 1.44
CA ALA A 159 -12.19 -12.21 0.32
C ALA A 159 -11.01 -11.81 -0.59
N ILE A 160 -9.85 -11.46 -0.01
CA ILE A 160 -8.65 -11.15 -0.78
C ILE A 160 -8.13 -12.37 -1.55
N SER A 161 -8.10 -13.55 -0.92
CA SER A 161 -7.73 -14.80 -1.60
C SER A 161 -8.66 -15.10 -2.78
N GLN A 162 -9.97 -14.91 -2.62
CA GLN A 162 -10.96 -15.13 -3.67
C GLN A 162 -10.74 -14.20 -4.88
N VAL A 163 -10.43 -12.92 -4.65
CA VAL A 163 -10.12 -11.96 -5.72
C VAL A 163 -8.90 -12.40 -6.52
N LEU A 164 -7.84 -12.82 -5.84
CA LEU A 164 -6.58 -13.25 -6.48
C LEU A 164 -6.75 -14.54 -7.30
N THR A 165 -7.53 -15.50 -6.82
CA THR A 165 -7.87 -16.71 -7.60
C THR A 165 -8.72 -16.38 -8.83
N THR A 166 -9.68 -15.46 -8.68
CA THR A 166 -10.59 -15.08 -9.77
C THR A 166 -9.86 -14.33 -10.89
N GLY A 167 -8.94 -13.42 -10.54
CA GLY A 167 -8.14 -12.68 -11.51
C GLY A 167 -7.24 -13.60 -12.36
N THR A 168 -6.64 -14.62 -11.72
CA THR A 168 -5.82 -15.63 -12.41
C THR A 168 -6.62 -16.35 -13.51
N ASN A 169 -7.85 -16.79 -13.20
CA ASN A 169 -8.70 -17.53 -14.14
C ASN A 169 -9.24 -16.67 -15.29
N ALA A 170 -9.45 -15.37 -15.08
CA ALA A 170 -9.89 -14.46 -16.13
C ALA A 170 -8.79 -14.22 -17.18
N GLN A 171 -7.53 -14.18 -16.76
CA GLN A 171 -6.40 -13.90 -17.64
C GLN A 171 -6.05 -15.08 -18.55
N THR A 172 -6.27 -16.33 -18.09
CA THR A 172 -6.05 -17.54 -18.89
C THR A 172 -7.08 -17.75 -20.00
N ASN A 173 -8.28 -17.15 -19.90
CA ASN A 173 -9.35 -17.34 -20.88
C ASN A 173 -9.30 -16.39 -22.09
N THR A 174 -8.28 -15.52 -22.20
CA THR A 174 -8.19 -14.53 -23.29
C THR A 174 -7.23 -14.94 -24.43
N THR A 175 -6.68 -16.16 -24.39
CA THR A 175 -5.86 -16.69 -25.50
C THR A 175 -6.75 -17.25 -26.61
N HIS A 176 -7.04 -16.38 -27.58
CA HIS A 176 -7.43 -16.59 -28.98
C HIS A 176 -7.82 -18.03 -29.44
N PRO A 177 -9.05 -18.27 -29.94
CA PRO A 177 -9.35 -19.45 -30.74
C PRO A 177 -8.88 -19.17 -32.17
N THR A 178 -7.68 -19.61 -32.54
CA THR A 178 -7.36 -19.73 -33.97
C THR A 178 -8.15 -20.92 -34.51
N ILE A 179 -9.14 -20.59 -35.33
CA ILE A 179 -9.97 -21.48 -36.13
C ILE A 179 -9.06 -22.48 -36.85
N GLN A 180 -9.28 -23.77 -36.59
CA GLN A 180 -8.83 -24.82 -37.51
C GLN A 180 -9.68 -24.69 -38.78
N GLU A 181 -9.07 -24.22 -39.85
CA GLU A 181 -9.63 -24.34 -41.20
C GLU A 181 -9.02 -25.62 -41.80
N GLU A 182 -9.86 -26.66 -41.89
CA GLU A 182 -9.64 -27.84 -42.72
C GLU A 182 -9.87 -27.46 -44.19
N ALA A 183 -8.86 -27.67 -45.05
CA ALA A 183 -8.98 -28.13 -46.45
C ALA A 183 -7.59 -28.23 -47.11
#